data_AF-A0A1V0N2H5-F1
#
_entry.id   AF-A0A1V0N2H5-F1
#
_cell.length_a   1.000
_cell.length_b   1.000
_cell.length_c   1.000
_cell.angle_alpha   90.00
_cell.angle_beta   90.00
_cell.angle_gamma   90.00
#
_symmetry.space_group_name_H-M   'P 1'
#
loop_
_entity.id
_entity.type
_entity.pdbx_description
1 polymer ?
#
loop_
_entity_poly.entity_id
_entity_poly.type
_entity_poly.pdbx_seq_one_letter_code
_entity_poly.pdbx_strand_id
1 'polypeptide(L)' 'MKTTNIIYLIGIIQLVVVDPIMWYFTQVHPFRYESLWAITLVINLFLFAAIIFLMLQRTIKARV' A
#
# COMPACT_ATOMS: atom_id res chain seq x y z
N MET A 1 -14.97 0.90 -13.44
CA MET A 1 -14.79 0.14 -12.18
C MET A 1 -15.28 0.96 -11.00
N LYS A 2 -15.94 0.35 -10.01
CA LYS A 2 -16.37 1.07 -8.78
C LYS A 2 -15.13 1.45 -7.96
N THR A 3 -15.11 2.64 -7.34
CA THR A 3 -13.99 3.10 -6.47
C THR A 3 -13.65 2.08 -5.38
N THR A 4 -14.65 1.35 -4.88
CA THR A 4 -14.47 0.26 -3.92
C THR A 4 -13.59 -0.87 -4.47
N ASN A 5 -13.73 -1.22 -5.75
CA ASN A 5 -12.91 -2.25 -6.38
C ASN A 5 -11.45 -1.81 -6.51
N ILE A 6 -11.21 -0.51 -6.70
CA ILE A 6 -9.86 0.07 -6.73
C ILE A 6 -9.22 -0.01 -5.34
N ILE A 7 -9.96 0.33 -4.28
CA ILE A 7 -9.49 0.20 -2.89
C ILE A 7 -9.11 -1.25 -2.57
N TYR A 8 -9.96 -2.22 -2.95
CA TYR A 8 -9.65 -3.64 -2.74
C TYR A 8 -8.44 -4.10 -3.54
N LEU A 9 -8.30 -3.65 -4.80
CA LEU A 9 -7.14 -3.99 -5.62
C LEU A 9 -5.83 -3.47 -4.99
N ILE A 10 -5.84 -2.22 -4.50
CA ILE A 10 -4.68 -1.63 -3.82
C ILE A 10 -4.32 -2.46 -2.57
N GLY A 11 -5.33 -2.83 -1.76
CA GLY A 11 -5.10 -3.66 -0.58
C GLY A 11 -4.54 -5.04 -0.90
N ILE A 12 -5.01 -5.69 -1.98
CA ILE A 12 -4.46 -6.98 -2.44
C ILE A 12 -3.00 -6.82 -2.88
N ILE A 13 -2.67 -5.76 -3.62
CA ILE A 13 -1.29 -5.49 -4.04
C ILE A 13 -0.37 -5.30 -2.82
N GLN A 14 -0.83 -4.57 -1.79
CA GLN A 14 -0.06 -4.40 -0.56
C GLN A 14 0.21 -5.75 0.11
N LEU A 15 -0.84 -6.53 0.34
CA LEU A 15 -0.75 -7.81 1.05
C LEU A 15 0.06 -8.87 0.30
N VAL A 16 -0.09 -8.96 -1.03
CA VAL A 16 0.46 -10.07 -1.83
C VAL A 16 1.81 -9.72 -2.43
N VAL A 17 2.12 -8.44 -2.63
CA VAL A 17 3.35 -8.02 -3.32
C VAL A 17 4.24 -7.21 -2.38
N VAL A 18 3.74 -6.11 -1.84
CA VAL A 18 4.58 -5.17 -1.07
C VAL A 18 5.05 -5.79 0.24
N ASP A 19 4.15 -6.38 1.01
CA ASP A 19 4.45 -6.94 2.33
C ASP A 19 5.44 -8.13 2.24
N PRO A 20 5.29 -9.11 1.32
CA PRO A 20 6.28 -10.19 1.17
C PRO A 20 7.65 -9.69 0.70
N ILE A 21 7.71 -8.66 -0.15
CA ILE A 21 8.99 -8.06 -0.58
C ILE A 21 9.66 -7.36 0.60
N MET A 22 8.92 -6.58 1.39
CA MET A 22 9.44 -5.95 2.62
C MET A 22 9.93 -7.01 3.63
N TRP A 23 9.17 -8.09 3.78
CA TRP A 23 9.56 -9.23 4.63
C TRP A 23 10.84 -9.91 4.14
N TYR A 24 10.97 -10.13 2.83
CA TYR A 24 12.17 -10.71 2.23
C TYR A 24 13.42 -9.87 2.53
N PHE A 25 13.32 -8.54 2.37
CA PHE A 25 14.45 -7.65 2.67
C PHE A 25 14.81 -7.57 4.15
N THR A 26 13.87 -7.84 5.06
CA THR A 26 14.14 -7.80 6.51
C THR A 26 14.64 -9.13 7.06
N GLN A 27 14.10 -10.26 6.61
CA GLN A 27 14.38 -11.58 7.21
C GLN A 27 15.41 -12.40 6.46
N VAL A 28 15.45 -12.34 5.12
CA VAL A 28 16.33 -13.22 4.32
C VAL A 28 17.71 -12.60 4.11
N HIS A 29 17.77 -11.28 3.92
CA HIS A 29 19.02 -10.53 3.73
C HIS A 29 19.05 -9.23 4.54
N PRO A 30 19.03 -9.32 5.88
CA PRO A 30 19.10 -8.15 6.73
C PRO A 30 20.36 -7.31 6.40
N PHE A 31 20.20 -5.98 6.38
CA PHE A 31 21.24 -4.96 6.10
C PHE A 31 21.74 -4.87 4.65
N ARG A 32 21.57 -5.90 3.81
CA ARG A 32 22.05 -5.84 2.40
C ARG A 32 21.15 -5.01 1.49
N TYR A 33 19.87 -4.90 1.84
CA TYR A 33 18.84 -4.25 1.04
C TYR A 33 18.08 -3.17 1.79
N GLU A 34 18.73 -2.51 2.76
CA GLU A 34 18.09 -1.47 3.58
C GLU A 34 17.48 -0.33 2.74
N SER A 35 18.16 0.11 1.68
CA SER A 35 17.62 1.11 0.75
C SER A 35 16.41 0.60 -0.03
N LEU A 36 16.41 -0.66 -0.47
CA LEU A 36 15.26 -1.25 -1.16
C LEU A 36 14.08 -1.43 -0.21
N TRP A 37 14.35 -1.84 1.03
CA TRP A 37 13.34 -1.92 2.09
C TRP A 37 12.69 -0.56 2.34
N ALA A 38 13.50 0.50 2.47
CA ALA A 38 13.00 1.86 2.64
C ALA A 38 12.14 2.32 1.45
N ILE A 39 12.55 2.01 0.22
CA ILE A 39 11.75 2.29 -0.99
C ILE A 39 10.40 1.56 -0.93
N THR A 40 10.40 0.26 -0.57
CA THR A 40 9.15 -0.50 -0.45
C THR A 40 8.25 0.00 0.67
N LEU A 41 8.83 0.47 1.78
CA LEU A 41 8.08 1.12 2.86
C LEU A 41 7.41 2.41 2.38
N VAL A 42 8.12 3.25 1.64
CA VAL A 42 7.58 4.48 1.05
C VAL A 42 6.42 4.16 0.11
N ILE A 43 6.58 3.16 -0.77
CA ILE A 43 5.50 2.70 -1.66
C ILE A 43 4.28 2.24 -0.84
N ASN A 44 4.50 1.47 0.23
CA ASN A 44 3.42 0.98 1.09
C ASN A 44 2.63 2.15 1.72
N LEU A 45 3.33 3.16 2.24
CA LEU A 45 2.73 4.35 2.82
C LEU A 45 1.90 5.15 1.79
N PHE A 46 2.40 5.29 0.56
CA PHE A 46 1.68 5.95 -0.52
C PHE A 46 0.38 5.21 -0.89
N LEU A 47 0.40 3.88 -0.93
CA LEU A 47 -0.78 3.07 -1.22
C LEU A 47 -1.83 3.21 -0.11
N PHE A 48 -1.42 3.23 1.16
CA PHE A 48 -2.31 3.53 2.28
C PHE A 48 -2.93 4.94 2.18
N ALA A 49 -2.10 5.95 1.91
CA ALA A 49 -2.59 7.32 1.73
C ALA A 49 -3.60 7.42 0.59
N ALA A 50 -3.38 6.71 -0.52
CA ALA A 50 -4.32 6.63 -1.64
C ALA A 50 -5.66 6.01 -1.23
N ILE A 51 -5.66 4.91 -0.46
CA ILE A 51 -6.89 4.29 0.06
C ILE A 51 -7.66 5.29 0.94
N ILE A 52 -6.98 5.93 1.90
CA ILE A 52 -7.59 6.90 2.82
C ILE A 52 -8.22 8.05 2.03
N PHE A 53 -7.48 8.60 1.06
CA PHE A 53 -7.98 9.68 0.23
C PHE A 53 -9.22 9.28 -0.57
N LEU A 54 -9.22 8.09 -1.19
CA LEU A 54 -10.37 7.57 -1.93
C LEU A 54 -11.59 7.33 -1.03
N MET A 55 -11.37 6.81 0.19
CA MET A 55 -12.43 6.64 1.19
C MET A 55 -13.00 8.00 1.62
N LEU A 56 -12.14 8.98 1.90
CA LEU A 56 -12.55 10.32 2.29
C LEU A 56 -13.37 11.00 1.19
N GLN A 57 -12.91 10.95 -0.07
CA GLN A 57 -13.67 11.47 -1.20
C GLN A 57 -15.05 10.82 -1.33
N ARG A 58 -15.14 9.51 -1.10
CA ARG A 58 -16.42 8.79 -1.15
C ARG A 58 -17.36 9.24 -0.03
N THR A 59 -16.84 9.44 1.18
CA THR A 59 -17.61 9.94 2.32
C THR A 59 -18.14 11.35 2.09
N ILE A 60 -17.30 12.25 1.55
CA ILE A 60 -17.70 13.62 1.25
C ILE A 60 -18.81 13.64 0.18
N LYS A 61 -18.64 12.90 -0.93
CA LYS A 61 -19.64 12.81 -2.00
C LYS A 61 -20.95 12.14 -1.58
N ALA A 62 -20.96 11.36 -0.50
CA ALA A 62 -22.18 10.77 0.04
C ALA A 62 -22.93 11.73 0.98
N ARG A 63 -22.25 12.78 1.46
CA ARG A 63 -22.81 13.79 2.38
C ARG A 63 -23.30 15.06 1.68
N VAL A 64 -22.74 15.38 0.52
CA VAL A 64 -23.13 16.49 -0.37
C VAL A 64 -24.08 15.95 -1.43
#